data_AF-A0A6M5Y6P8-F1
#
_entry.id   AF-A0A6M5Y6P8-F1
#
_cell.length_a   1.000
_cell.length_b   1.000
_cell.length_c   1.000
_cell.angle_alpha   90.00
_cell.angle_beta   90.00
_cell.angle_gamma   90.00
#
_symmetry.space_group_name_H-M   'P 1'
#
loop_
_entity.id
_entity.type
_entity.pdbx_description
1 polymer ?
#
loop_
_entity_poly.entity_id
_entity_poly.type
_entity_poly.pdbx_seq_one_letter_code
_entity_poly.pdbx_strand_id
1 'polypeptide(L)'
;MVEPLATRNEVDPALIEEVRTGLLKTPKRLSSRYFYDAEGSRIFQAIMHAPEYYLTRSEYEILDTYKTNLLDLFTPDSRPFELVELGAGDGLKTKILLSFFDQQRVNFTYAPIDISLDALEGLAADVRQQWPRLRLNARHDDYFNALEQLSAETNSRKVVLFLGSNVGNFTPEEAITFYQQLHDRLQPGDLVLTGFDLQKHPAVIHAAYNDRQGLTRAFNLNLLRRINRELDANFDLAAFDHYEVYNPETGEARSYLVSQKAQMVEIKELEMSVPFDYGEIIHTEISRKFTWPQIEQLAQTTGFSVTGWFTDCKSYFADVIFCRS
;
A
#
# COMPACT_ATOMS: atom_id res chain seq x y z
N MET A 1 -41.79 18.00 14.05
CA MET A 1 -40.43 17.52 14.32
C MET A 1 -40.08 16.57 13.21
N VAL A 2 -39.31 17.04 12.24
CA VAL A 2 -38.78 16.22 11.15
C VAL A 2 -37.40 15.82 11.65
N GLU A 3 -37.19 14.52 11.90
CA GLU A 3 -35.85 14.00 12.19
C GLU A 3 -34.93 14.34 11.01
N PRO A 4 -33.68 14.74 11.25
CA PRO A 4 -32.74 14.90 10.17
C PRO A 4 -32.52 13.52 9.56
N LEU A 5 -32.83 13.38 8.26
CA LEU A 5 -32.30 12.29 7.45
C LEU A 5 -30.78 12.35 7.61
N ALA A 6 -30.21 11.39 8.34
CA ALA A 6 -28.78 11.16 8.34
C ALA A 6 -28.37 11.10 6.87
N THR A 7 -27.55 12.05 6.43
CA THR A 7 -26.93 12.02 5.12
C THR A 7 -26.23 10.67 5.00
N ARG A 8 -26.82 9.74 4.23
CA ARG A 8 -26.11 8.55 3.79
C ARG A 8 -24.86 9.09 3.11
N ASN A 9 -23.68 8.84 3.69
CA ASN A 9 -22.44 9.04 2.96
C ASN A 9 -22.61 8.24 1.66
N GLU A 10 -22.45 8.92 0.53
CA GLU A 10 -22.59 8.31 -0.78
C GLU A 10 -21.60 7.15 -0.87
N VAL A 11 -22.10 5.95 -1.14
CA VAL A 11 -21.25 4.76 -1.17
C VAL A 11 -20.33 4.86 -2.37
N ASP A 12 -19.05 4.53 -2.16
CA ASP A 12 -18.05 4.56 -3.22
C ASP A 12 -18.51 3.72 -4.44
N PRO A 13 -18.74 4.35 -5.62
CA PRO A 13 -19.17 3.63 -6.82
C PRO A 13 -18.18 2.53 -7.24
N ALA A 14 -16.89 2.69 -6.93
CA ALA A 14 -15.88 1.68 -7.21
C ALA A 14 -16.05 0.43 -6.31
N LEU A 15 -16.43 0.62 -5.05
CA LEU A 15 -16.76 -0.48 -4.13
C LEU A 15 -17.99 -1.26 -4.61
N ILE A 16 -19.03 -0.55 -5.06
CA ILE A 16 -20.24 -1.16 -5.63
C ILE A 16 -19.87 -2.11 -6.77
N GLU A 17 -19.06 -1.64 -7.71
CA GLU A 17 -18.66 -2.42 -8.88
C GLU A 17 -17.71 -3.57 -8.52
N GLU A 18 -16.81 -3.36 -7.56
CA GLU A 18 -15.95 -4.44 -7.04
C GLU A 18 -16.78 -5.57 -6.45
N VAL A 19 -17.77 -5.26 -5.60
CA VAL A 19 -18.59 -6.28 -4.95
C VAL A 19 -19.47 -6.99 -5.96
N ARG A 20 -20.10 -6.24 -6.88
CA ARG A 20 -20.94 -6.79 -7.95
C ARG A 20 -20.18 -7.79 -8.82
N THR A 21 -19.00 -7.42 -9.27
CA THR A 21 -18.22 -8.27 -10.20
C THR A 21 -17.44 -9.34 -9.46
N GLY A 22 -16.84 -9.01 -8.32
CA GLY A 22 -15.93 -9.85 -7.56
C GLY A 22 -16.59 -11.09 -6.97
N LEU A 23 -17.79 -10.93 -6.40
CA LEU A 23 -18.55 -12.03 -5.81
C LEU A 23 -19.25 -12.95 -6.82
N LEU A 24 -19.26 -12.57 -8.10
CA LEU A 24 -19.76 -13.41 -9.20
C LEU A 24 -18.64 -14.19 -9.92
N LYS A 25 -17.36 -13.95 -9.58
CA LYS A 25 -16.23 -14.69 -10.16
C LYS A 25 -16.11 -16.10 -9.57
N THR A 26 -15.46 -16.99 -10.32
CA THR A 26 -15.07 -18.33 -9.86
C THR A 26 -13.55 -18.50 -10.01
N PRO A 27 -12.77 -18.51 -8.91
CA PRO A 27 -13.20 -18.29 -7.52
C PRO A 27 -13.61 -16.83 -7.26
N LYS A 28 -14.43 -16.60 -6.23
CA LYS A 28 -14.84 -15.26 -5.80
C LYS A 28 -13.62 -14.44 -5.36
N ARG A 29 -13.59 -13.15 -5.68
CA ARG A 29 -12.48 -12.25 -5.32
C ARG A 29 -12.98 -10.88 -4.88
N LEU A 30 -12.29 -10.27 -3.94
CA LEU A 30 -12.46 -8.86 -3.58
C LEU A 30 -11.07 -8.23 -3.39
N SER A 31 -10.86 -7.03 -3.90
CA SER A 31 -9.57 -6.34 -3.79
C SER A 31 -9.26 -5.86 -2.37
N SER A 32 -8.03 -6.08 -1.92
CA SER A 32 -7.52 -5.59 -0.63
C SER A 32 -7.52 -4.07 -0.48
N ARG A 33 -7.63 -3.31 -1.59
CA ARG A 33 -7.77 -1.84 -1.53
C ARG A 33 -8.96 -1.39 -0.69
N TYR A 34 -10.01 -2.22 -0.60
CA TYR A 34 -11.22 -1.88 0.14
C TYR A 34 -11.15 -2.24 1.63
N PHE A 35 -10.03 -2.79 2.11
CA PHE A 35 -9.81 -2.98 3.54
C PHE A 35 -9.75 -1.65 4.31
N TYR A 36 -9.30 -0.57 3.67
CA TYR A 36 -8.88 0.66 4.33
C TYR A 36 -10.03 1.67 4.54
N ASP A 37 -11.15 1.24 5.11
CA ASP A 37 -12.04 2.20 5.79
C ASP A 37 -11.40 2.66 7.12
N ALA A 38 -12.05 3.60 7.84
CA ALA A 38 -11.49 4.13 9.09
C ALA A 38 -11.13 3.02 10.11
N GLU A 39 -11.98 1.99 10.23
CA GLU A 39 -11.74 0.86 11.13
C GLU A 39 -10.64 -0.07 10.62
N GLY A 40 -10.63 -0.38 9.32
CA GLY A 40 -9.58 -1.20 8.73
C GLY A 40 -8.21 -0.55 8.84
N SER A 41 -8.10 0.75 8.57
CA SER A 41 -6.89 1.53 8.79
C SER A 41 -6.43 1.48 10.24
N ARG A 42 -7.36 1.58 11.21
CA ARG A 42 -7.04 1.42 12.64
C ARG A 42 -6.52 0.02 12.97
N ILE A 43 -7.10 -1.04 12.41
CA ILE A 43 -6.63 -2.41 12.61
C ILE A 43 -5.25 -2.61 11.97
N PHE A 44 -5.03 -2.10 10.76
CA PHE A 44 -3.74 -2.20 10.07
C PHE A 44 -2.62 -1.50 10.86
N GLN A 45 -2.92 -0.35 11.47
CA GLN A 45 -2.00 0.31 12.40
C GLN A 45 -1.61 -0.60 13.58
N ALA A 46 -2.56 -1.37 14.14
CA ALA A 46 -2.24 -2.37 15.16
C ALA A 46 -1.39 -3.52 14.61
N ILE A 47 -1.66 -4.00 13.38
CA ILE A 47 -0.86 -5.02 12.70
C ILE A 47 0.59 -4.56 12.55
N MET A 48 0.83 -3.31 12.14
CA MET A 48 2.20 -2.78 12.00
C MET A 48 3.02 -2.81 13.30
N HIS A 49 2.36 -2.84 14.46
CA HIS A 49 3.00 -2.96 15.78
C HIS A 49 3.07 -4.40 16.30
N ALA A 50 2.44 -5.37 15.61
CA ALA A 50 2.46 -6.77 16.01
C ALA A 50 3.89 -7.36 15.90
N PRO A 51 4.31 -8.22 16.85
CA PRO A 51 5.66 -8.77 16.84
C PRO A 51 5.94 -9.63 15.61
N GLU A 52 4.92 -10.28 15.05
CA GLU A 52 5.04 -11.09 13.83
C GLU A 52 5.19 -10.26 12.55
N TYR A 53 4.59 -9.06 12.49
CA TYR A 53 4.62 -8.21 11.29
C TYR A 53 5.90 -7.38 11.21
N TYR A 54 6.93 -7.93 10.58
CA TYR A 54 8.27 -7.32 10.55
C TYR A 54 8.42 -6.17 9.55
N LEU A 55 7.60 -6.12 8.49
CA LEU A 55 7.83 -5.28 7.30
C LEU A 55 8.05 -3.81 7.67
N THR A 56 7.12 -3.22 8.43
CA THR A 56 7.18 -1.81 8.83
C THR A 56 8.45 -1.49 9.62
N ARG A 57 8.87 -2.40 10.51
CA ARG A 57 10.08 -2.20 11.33
C ARG A 57 11.36 -2.36 10.51
N SER A 58 11.40 -3.34 9.61
CA SER A 58 12.56 -3.55 8.73
C SER A 58 12.78 -2.35 7.81
N GLU A 59 11.72 -1.83 7.17
CA GLU A 59 11.85 -0.66 6.30
C GLU A 59 12.15 0.63 7.09
N TYR A 60 11.54 0.81 8.27
CA TYR A 60 11.91 1.91 9.17
C TYR A 60 13.40 1.88 9.52
N GLU A 61 13.94 0.69 9.88
CA GLU A 61 15.36 0.51 10.19
C GLU A 61 16.26 0.91 9.02
N ILE A 62 15.89 0.53 7.80
CA ILE A 62 16.63 0.88 6.58
C ILE A 62 16.69 2.39 6.41
N LEU A 63 15.54 3.06 6.45
CA LEU A 63 15.47 4.51 6.26
C LEU A 63 16.24 5.26 7.35
N ASP A 64 16.16 4.83 8.61
CA ASP A 64 16.89 5.47 9.71
C ASP A 64 18.40 5.24 9.62
N THR A 65 18.83 4.02 9.27
CA THR A 65 20.24 3.64 9.16
C THR A 65 20.92 4.31 7.98
N TYR A 66 20.24 4.38 6.83
CA TYR A 66 20.83 4.79 5.56
C TYR A 66 20.39 6.19 5.08
N LYS A 67 19.69 6.99 5.90
CA LYS A 67 19.26 8.36 5.55
C LYS A 67 20.35 9.26 4.98
N THR A 68 21.60 9.15 5.46
CA THR A 68 22.74 9.89 4.91
C THR A 68 23.07 9.42 3.49
N ASN A 69 23.18 8.11 3.26
CA ASN A 69 23.43 7.54 1.94
C ASN A 69 22.29 7.85 0.95
N LEU A 70 21.05 7.80 1.42
CA LEU A 70 19.88 8.17 0.63
C LEU A 70 19.93 9.64 0.22
N LEU A 71 20.30 10.55 1.14
CA LEU A 71 20.48 11.96 0.81
C LEU A 71 21.53 12.15 -0.30
N ASP A 72 22.68 11.51 -0.17
CA ASP A 72 23.77 11.60 -1.17
C ASP A 72 23.30 11.14 -2.57
N LEU A 73 22.48 10.08 -2.64
CA LEU A 73 21.89 9.58 -3.89
C LEU A 73 20.81 10.53 -4.45
N PHE A 74 19.99 11.11 -3.57
CA PHE A 74 18.90 12.01 -3.95
C PHE A 74 19.41 13.36 -4.45
N THR A 75 20.58 13.81 -3.99
CA THR A 75 21.15 15.12 -4.36
C THR A 75 22.65 15.07 -4.70
N PRO A 76 23.06 14.30 -5.74
CA PRO A 76 24.47 14.13 -6.09
C PRO A 76 25.14 15.42 -6.55
N ASP A 77 24.36 16.42 -6.98
CA ASP A 77 24.80 17.72 -7.48
C ASP A 77 24.25 18.90 -6.63
N SER A 78 23.72 18.61 -5.43
CA SER A 78 23.10 19.61 -4.55
C SER A 78 21.92 20.38 -5.17
N ARG A 79 21.36 19.93 -6.29
CA ARG A 79 20.18 20.57 -6.89
C ARG A 79 18.93 20.28 -6.06
N PRO A 80 17.95 21.20 -6.06
CA PRO A 80 16.65 20.95 -5.45
C PRO A 80 15.94 19.78 -6.11
N PHE A 81 15.19 19.03 -5.32
CA PHE A 81 14.36 17.91 -5.78
C PHE A 81 13.00 17.92 -5.10
N GLU A 82 12.05 17.23 -5.71
CA GLU A 82 10.75 16.91 -5.13
C GLU A 82 10.77 15.48 -4.61
N LEU A 83 10.52 15.31 -3.31
CA LEU A 83 10.33 14.03 -2.66
C LEU A 83 8.86 13.66 -2.76
N VAL A 84 8.50 12.87 -3.76
CA VAL A 84 7.13 12.47 -4.06
C VAL A 84 6.86 11.15 -3.34
N GLU A 85 5.80 11.03 -2.54
CA GLU A 85 5.46 9.76 -1.87
C GLU A 85 4.12 9.23 -2.37
N LEU A 86 4.12 8.02 -2.94
CA LEU A 86 2.93 7.38 -3.46
C LEU A 86 2.26 6.54 -2.35
N GLY A 87 1.05 6.92 -1.97
CA GLY A 87 0.31 6.24 -0.90
C GLY A 87 0.91 6.56 0.46
N ALA A 88 0.99 7.86 0.79
CA ALA A 88 1.74 8.34 1.94
C ALA A 88 1.16 7.90 3.30
N GLY A 89 -0.15 7.64 3.38
CA GLY A 89 -0.81 7.25 4.63
C GLY A 89 -0.51 8.23 5.77
N ASP A 90 0.01 7.73 6.89
CA ASP A 90 0.40 8.55 8.05
C ASP A 90 1.83 9.13 7.96
N GLY A 91 2.58 8.78 6.90
CA GLY A 91 3.96 9.19 6.65
C GLY A 91 4.96 8.74 7.72
N LEU A 92 4.65 7.75 8.56
CA LEU A 92 5.49 7.33 9.70
C LEU A 92 6.96 7.12 9.30
N LYS A 93 7.18 6.40 8.20
CA LYS A 93 8.50 6.08 7.65
C LYS A 93 9.18 7.30 7.04
N THR A 94 8.44 8.06 6.22
CA THR A 94 8.98 9.20 5.49
C THR A 94 9.39 10.34 6.41
N LYS A 95 8.72 10.52 7.55
CA LYS A 95 9.08 11.49 8.60
C LYS A 95 10.52 11.35 9.11
N ILE A 96 11.12 10.16 9.04
CA ILE A 96 12.54 9.95 9.34
C ILE A 96 13.42 10.79 8.40
N LEU A 97 13.14 10.69 7.09
CA LEU A 97 13.85 11.42 6.06
C LEU A 97 13.55 12.92 6.14
N LEU A 98 12.29 13.31 6.34
CA LEU A 98 11.91 14.72 6.48
C LEU A 98 12.65 15.40 7.64
N SER A 99 12.69 14.74 8.80
CA SER A 99 13.41 15.22 9.98
C SER A 99 14.89 15.40 9.71
N PHE A 100 15.52 14.40 9.09
CA PHE A 100 16.93 14.45 8.76
C PHE A 100 17.25 15.52 7.71
N PHE A 101 16.46 15.61 6.63
CA PHE A 101 16.67 16.58 5.56
C PHE A 101 16.45 18.03 6.02
N ASP A 102 15.48 18.26 6.92
CA ASP A 102 15.30 19.58 7.57
C ASP A 102 16.51 19.96 8.43
N GLN A 103 17.02 19.03 9.25
CA GLN A 103 18.24 19.25 10.06
C GLN A 103 19.47 19.57 9.20
N GLN A 104 19.60 18.90 8.04
CA GLN A 104 20.66 19.16 7.06
C GLN A 104 20.40 20.40 6.19
N ARG A 105 19.25 21.07 6.34
CA ARG A 105 18.83 22.24 5.55
C ARG A 105 18.81 21.97 4.05
N VAL A 106 18.39 20.77 3.67
CA VAL A 106 18.28 20.35 2.28
C VAL A 106 17.19 21.17 1.58
N ASN A 107 17.46 21.60 0.35
CA ASN A 107 16.51 22.37 -0.44
C ASN A 107 15.58 21.43 -1.23
N PHE A 108 14.53 20.89 -0.60
CA PHE A 108 13.58 19.99 -1.24
C PHE A 108 12.12 20.43 -1.04
N THR A 109 11.20 19.82 -1.77
CA THR A 109 9.75 19.94 -1.56
C THR A 109 9.20 18.54 -1.32
N TYR A 110 8.41 18.35 -0.28
CA TYR A 110 7.72 17.09 -0.02
C TYR A 110 6.34 17.11 -0.68
N ALA A 111 6.03 16.10 -1.47
CA ALA A 111 4.78 15.97 -2.20
C ALA A 111 4.14 14.61 -1.90
N PRO A 112 3.43 14.46 -0.77
CA PRO A 112 2.66 13.26 -0.48
C PRO A 112 1.44 13.18 -1.40
N ILE A 113 1.20 12.00 -1.96
CA ILE A 113 0.04 11.68 -2.80
C ILE A 113 -0.75 10.56 -2.12
N ASP A 114 -2.04 10.78 -1.93
CA ASP A 114 -2.94 9.76 -1.39
C ASP A 114 -4.36 9.92 -1.94
N ILE A 115 -5.09 8.80 -2.05
CA ILE A 115 -6.50 8.79 -2.43
C ILE A 115 -7.42 9.07 -1.24
N SER A 116 -6.92 8.86 -0.01
CA SER A 116 -7.62 9.18 1.22
C SER A 116 -7.37 10.64 1.60
N LEU A 117 -8.40 11.48 1.44
CA LEU A 117 -8.33 12.88 1.85
C LEU A 117 -8.03 13.02 3.34
N ASP A 118 -8.70 12.24 4.19
CA ASP A 118 -8.50 12.27 5.64
C ASP A 118 -7.04 11.95 6.05
N ALA A 119 -6.44 10.93 5.43
CA ALA A 119 -5.04 10.57 5.69
C ALA A 119 -4.09 11.70 5.24
N LEU A 120 -4.32 12.24 4.04
CA LEU A 120 -3.51 13.31 3.49
C LEU A 120 -3.59 14.61 4.32
N GLU A 121 -4.78 15.00 4.75
CA GLU A 121 -4.98 16.18 5.59
C GLU A 121 -4.31 16.02 6.96
N GLY A 122 -4.45 14.84 7.58
CA GLY A 122 -3.78 14.51 8.84
C GLY A 122 -2.27 14.58 8.73
N LEU A 123 -1.69 13.96 7.70
CA LEU A 123 -0.26 14.01 7.41
C LEU A 123 0.22 15.45 7.14
N ALA A 124 -0.50 16.20 6.31
CA ALA A 124 -0.16 17.57 5.96
C ALA A 124 -0.20 18.50 7.19
N ALA A 125 -1.17 18.33 8.08
CA ALA A 125 -1.24 19.07 9.34
C ALA A 125 -0.04 18.77 10.24
N ASP A 126 0.30 17.48 10.41
CA ASP A 126 1.42 17.06 11.23
C ASP A 126 2.76 17.56 10.68
N VAL A 127 2.98 17.46 9.36
CA VAL A 127 4.20 17.98 8.72
C VAL A 127 4.34 19.49 8.90
N ARG A 128 3.25 20.26 8.74
CA ARG A 128 3.28 21.72 8.94
C ARG A 128 3.56 22.09 10.40
N GLN A 129 3.10 21.28 11.34
CA GLN A 129 3.35 21.50 12.77
C GLN A 129 4.81 21.18 13.13
N GLN A 130 5.35 20.06 12.66
CA GLN A 130 6.70 19.60 13.00
C GLN A 130 7.80 20.36 12.25
N TRP A 131 7.58 20.67 10.96
CA TRP A 131 8.55 21.36 10.10
C TRP A 131 7.90 22.56 9.38
N PRO A 132 7.65 23.69 10.07
CA PRO A 132 6.92 24.84 9.51
C PRO A 132 7.59 25.52 8.29
N ARG A 133 8.88 25.23 8.05
CA ARG A 133 9.66 25.78 6.92
C ARG A 133 9.75 24.82 5.74
N LEU A 134 9.33 23.57 5.91
CA LEU A 134 9.35 22.57 4.86
C LEU A 134 8.32 22.92 3.80
N ARG A 135 8.73 22.92 2.52
CA ARG A 135 7.81 23.12 1.40
C ARG A 135 6.99 21.86 1.19
N LEU A 136 5.68 21.97 1.32
CA LEU A 136 4.73 20.88 1.19
C LEU A 136 3.81 21.10 -0.02
N ASN A 137 3.69 20.10 -0.88
CA ASN A 137 2.80 20.09 -2.06
C ASN A 137 1.94 18.81 -2.08
N ALA A 138 1.03 18.70 -1.11
CA ALA A 138 0.15 17.52 -0.94
C ALA A 138 -0.88 17.40 -2.08
N ARG A 139 -1.11 16.18 -2.58
CA ARG A 139 -2.05 15.89 -3.68
C ARG A 139 -3.07 14.82 -3.30
N HIS A 140 -4.35 15.18 -3.36
CA HIS A 140 -5.46 14.24 -3.25
C HIS A 140 -5.88 13.84 -4.66
N ASP A 141 -5.28 12.76 -5.17
CA ASP A 141 -5.51 12.26 -6.53
C ASP A 141 -4.98 10.82 -6.64
N ASP A 142 -5.22 10.16 -7.78
CA ASP A 142 -4.46 8.95 -8.11
C ASP A 142 -2.98 9.25 -8.39
N TYR A 143 -2.14 8.24 -8.24
CA TYR A 143 -0.68 8.38 -8.32
C TYR A 143 -0.21 8.99 -9.62
N PHE A 144 -0.81 8.61 -10.75
CA PHE A 144 -0.29 8.97 -12.07
C PHE A 144 -0.77 10.35 -12.51
N ASN A 145 -2.02 10.70 -12.20
CA ASN A 145 -2.54 12.04 -12.43
C ASN A 145 -1.80 13.07 -11.56
N ALA A 146 -1.58 12.78 -10.27
CA ALA A 146 -0.80 13.66 -9.41
C ALA A 146 0.64 13.81 -9.88
N LEU A 147 1.30 12.73 -10.29
CA LEU A 147 2.68 12.79 -10.78
C LEU A 147 2.80 13.60 -12.09
N GLU A 148 1.83 13.48 -12.98
CA GLU A 148 1.76 14.25 -14.22
C GLU A 148 1.56 15.74 -13.95
N GLN A 149 0.68 16.10 -13.02
CA GLN A 149 0.49 17.49 -12.56
C GLN A 149 1.78 18.06 -11.96
N LEU A 150 2.45 17.32 -11.06
CA LEU A 150 3.73 17.74 -10.48
C LEU A 150 4.81 17.95 -11.54
N SER A 151 4.88 17.07 -12.54
CA SER A 151 5.80 17.21 -13.68
C SER A 151 5.48 18.39 -14.59
N ALA A 152 4.21 18.80 -14.71
CA ALA A 152 3.82 19.97 -15.49
C ALA A 152 4.13 21.29 -14.78
N GLU A 153 4.11 21.30 -13.44
CA GLU A 153 4.35 22.50 -12.63
C GLU A 153 5.83 22.85 -12.49
N THR A 154 6.71 21.84 -12.38
CA THR A 154 8.14 22.06 -12.17
C THR A 154 9.02 21.08 -12.95
N ASN A 155 10.16 21.58 -13.42
CA ASN A 155 11.25 20.79 -13.99
C ASN A 155 12.23 20.28 -12.92
N SER A 156 11.81 20.24 -11.64
CA SER A 156 12.66 19.73 -10.57
C SER A 156 12.84 18.22 -10.70
N ARG A 157 14.02 17.73 -10.32
CA ARG A 157 14.29 16.30 -10.20
C ARG A 157 13.27 15.68 -9.24
N LYS A 158 12.76 14.50 -9.58
CA LYS A 158 11.84 13.75 -8.73
C LYS A 158 12.55 12.57 -8.08
N VAL A 159 12.31 12.41 -6.79
CA VAL A 159 12.63 11.22 -6.02
C VAL A 159 11.31 10.67 -5.53
N VAL A 160 10.84 9.61 -6.18
CA VAL A 160 9.57 8.96 -5.86
C VAL A 160 9.81 7.88 -4.81
N LEU A 161 9.04 7.91 -3.73
CA LEU A 161 9.00 6.89 -2.69
C LEU A 161 7.79 6.00 -2.95
N PHE A 162 8.02 4.70 -3.12
CA PHE A 162 6.99 3.67 -3.15
C PHE A 162 7.32 2.58 -2.13
N LEU A 163 6.93 2.87 -0.89
CA LEU A 163 7.37 2.16 0.30
C LEU A 163 6.36 1.08 0.72
N GLY A 164 6.73 0.27 1.71
CA GLY A 164 5.86 -0.69 2.40
C GLY A 164 5.65 -1.99 1.67
N SER A 165 6.45 -2.26 0.62
CA SER A 165 6.24 -3.40 -0.28
C SER A 165 4.84 -3.41 -0.90
N ASN A 166 4.27 -2.22 -1.17
CA ASN A 166 3.02 -2.07 -1.89
C ASN A 166 3.05 -2.70 -3.30
N VAL A 167 4.23 -2.75 -3.94
CA VAL A 167 4.47 -3.51 -5.19
C VAL A 167 4.12 -5.00 -5.06
N GLY A 168 4.16 -5.55 -3.84
CA GLY A 168 3.74 -6.90 -3.54
C GLY A 168 2.25 -7.14 -3.72
N ASN A 169 1.42 -6.08 -3.69
CA ASN A 169 -0.03 -6.19 -3.86
C ASN A 169 -0.47 -6.34 -5.32
N PHE A 170 0.48 -6.29 -6.25
CA PHE A 170 0.25 -6.44 -7.69
C PHE A 170 0.59 -7.84 -8.17
N THR A 171 -0.12 -8.32 -9.19
CA THR A 171 0.38 -9.42 -10.02
C THR A 171 1.68 -9.01 -10.74
N PRO A 172 2.46 -9.95 -11.28
CA PRO A 172 3.62 -9.61 -12.09
C PRO A 172 3.33 -8.61 -13.23
N GLU A 173 2.20 -8.78 -13.93
CA GLU A 173 1.80 -7.95 -15.06
C GLU A 173 1.36 -6.55 -14.61
N GLU A 174 0.59 -6.48 -13.52
CA GLU A 174 0.19 -5.21 -12.90
C GLU A 174 1.41 -4.42 -12.42
N ALA A 175 2.40 -5.08 -11.81
CA ALA A 175 3.65 -4.44 -11.42
C ALA A 175 4.40 -3.88 -12.63
N ILE A 176 4.53 -4.65 -13.72
CA ILE A 176 5.17 -4.16 -14.96
C ILE A 176 4.43 -2.93 -15.50
N THR A 177 3.10 -2.99 -15.58
CA THR A 177 2.29 -1.86 -16.07
C THR A 177 2.45 -0.63 -15.17
N PHE A 178 2.43 -0.82 -13.85
CA PHE A 178 2.63 0.26 -12.88
C PHE A 178 3.99 0.95 -13.06
N TYR A 179 5.08 0.18 -13.13
CA TYR A 179 6.42 0.73 -13.30
C TYR A 179 6.64 1.32 -14.69
N GLN A 180 6.01 0.81 -15.74
CA GLN A 180 6.03 1.46 -17.06
C GLN A 180 5.34 2.82 -17.03
N GLN A 181 4.16 2.92 -16.41
CA GLN A 181 3.46 4.19 -16.25
C GLN A 181 4.23 5.19 -15.38
N LEU A 182 4.94 4.69 -14.37
CA LEU A 182 5.81 5.50 -13.53
C LEU A 182 7.03 5.97 -14.33
N HIS A 183 7.70 5.05 -15.04
CA HIS A 183 8.80 5.34 -15.93
C HIS A 183 8.41 6.50 -16.83
N ASP A 184 7.36 6.35 -17.65
CA ASP A 184 6.92 7.30 -18.67
C ASP A 184 6.68 8.74 -18.18
N ARG A 185 6.36 8.93 -16.90
CA ARG A 185 6.09 10.25 -16.28
C ARG A 185 7.31 10.89 -15.60
N LEU A 186 8.38 10.15 -15.42
CA LEU A 186 9.65 10.63 -14.86
C LEU A 186 10.56 11.19 -15.96
N GLN A 187 11.62 11.89 -15.61
CA GLN A 187 12.66 12.35 -16.54
C GLN A 187 13.96 11.56 -16.34
N PRO A 188 14.87 11.52 -17.33
CA PRO A 188 16.20 10.95 -17.13
C PRO A 188 16.89 11.57 -15.91
N GLY A 189 17.39 10.71 -15.02
CA GLY A 189 17.99 11.07 -13.74
C GLY A 189 17.04 11.10 -12.54
N ASP A 190 15.71 11.03 -12.75
CA ASP A 190 14.76 10.85 -11.65
C ASP A 190 14.90 9.46 -11.03
N LEU A 191 14.58 9.38 -9.73
CA LEU A 191 14.75 8.17 -8.94
C LEU A 191 13.41 7.66 -8.42
N VAL A 192 13.33 6.35 -8.24
CA VAL A 192 12.27 5.68 -7.50
C VAL A 192 12.91 4.82 -6.43
N LEU A 193 12.68 5.14 -5.15
CA LEU A 193 12.98 4.26 -4.03
C LEU A 193 11.80 3.34 -3.79
N THR A 194 11.97 2.05 -4.12
CA THR A 194 10.95 1.03 -3.91
C THR A 194 11.33 0.13 -2.74
N GLY A 195 10.41 -0.03 -1.80
CA GLY A 195 10.49 -1.05 -0.77
C GLY A 195 10.02 -2.41 -1.27
N PHE A 196 10.83 -3.45 -1.08
CA PHE A 196 10.54 -4.84 -1.44
C PHE A 196 10.67 -5.74 -0.21
N ASP A 197 9.60 -6.46 0.12
CA ASP A 197 9.68 -7.57 1.08
C ASP A 197 10.31 -8.79 0.41
N LEU A 198 11.44 -9.27 0.92
CA LEU A 198 12.22 -10.33 0.28
C LEU A 198 11.69 -11.73 0.60
N GLN A 199 11.90 -12.69 -0.29
CA GLN A 199 11.65 -14.09 0.04
C GLN A 199 12.53 -14.54 1.20
N LYS A 200 11.94 -15.27 2.15
CA LYS A 200 12.59 -15.75 3.37
C LYS A 200 11.88 -16.99 3.88
N HIS A 201 12.27 -17.47 5.05
CA HIS A 201 11.69 -18.67 5.64
C HIS A 201 10.14 -18.59 5.69
N PRO A 202 9.42 -19.58 5.13
CA PRO A 202 7.95 -19.55 5.02
C PRO A 202 7.21 -19.24 6.32
N ALA A 203 7.66 -19.83 7.44
CA ALA A 203 7.04 -19.60 8.74
C ALA A 203 7.10 -18.13 9.22
N VAL A 204 8.11 -17.36 8.79
CA VAL A 204 8.21 -15.94 9.15
C VAL A 204 7.17 -15.13 8.38
N ILE A 205 7.00 -15.42 7.09
CA ILE A 205 6.00 -14.76 6.25
C ILE A 205 4.59 -15.16 6.70
N HIS A 206 4.31 -16.45 6.83
CA HIS A 206 3.00 -16.93 7.30
C HIS A 206 2.63 -16.32 8.67
N ALA A 207 3.57 -16.22 9.62
CA ALA A 207 3.30 -15.59 10.91
C ALA A 207 2.95 -14.09 10.78
N ALA A 208 3.56 -13.36 9.85
CA ALA A 208 3.27 -11.95 9.63
C ALA A 208 1.83 -11.72 9.13
N TYR A 209 1.27 -12.66 8.37
CA TYR A 209 -0.10 -12.56 7.82
C TYR A 209 -1.13 -13.42 8.57
N ASN A 210 -0.70 -14.16 9.60
CA ASN A 210 -1.56 -14.99 10.43
C ASN A 210 -1.11 -14.88 11.89
N ASP A 211 -1.15 -13.65 12.40
CA ASP A 211 -0.67 -13.30 13.73
C ASP A 211 -1.51 -13.97 14.83
N ARG A 212 -0.88 -14.28 15.96
CA ARG A 212 -1.53 -15.02 17.06
C ARG A 212 -2.64 -14.23 17.75
N GLN A 213 -2.64 -12.92 17.61
CA GLN A 213 -3.64 -12.03 18.23
C GLN A 213 -4.93 -11.96 17.38
N GLY A 214 -4.90 -12.48 16.15
CA GLY A 214 -6.03 -12.46 15.23
C GLY A 214 -6.30 -11.08 14.63
N LEU A 215 -5.30 -10.18 14.61
CA LEU A 215 -5.44 -8.84 14.04
C LEU A 215 -5.63 -8.90 12.52
N THR A 216 -4.84 -9.72 11.83
CA THR A 216 -4.93 -9.92 10.37
C THR A 216 -6.25 -10.60 10.00
N ARG A 217 -6.70 -11.55 10.82
CA ARG A 217 -8.04 -12.14 10.69
C ARG A 217 -9.14 -11.08 10.81
N ALA A 218 -9.04 -10.20 11.81
CA ALA A 218 -10.01 -9.13 12.02
C ALA A 218 -9.99 -8.10 10.88
N PHE A 219 -8.81 -7.79 10.35
CA PHE A 219 -8.61 -6.91 9.20
C PHE A 219 -9.25 -7.48 7.94
N ASN A 220 -9.01 -8.76 7.64
CA ASN A 220 -9.59 -9.41 6.47
C ASN A 220 -11.14 -9.48 6.56
N LEU A 221 -11.67 -9.89 7.72
CA LEU A 221 -13.13 -9.91 7.97
C LEU A 221 -13.76 -8.50 7.97
N ASN A 222 -12.97 -7.44 8.17
CA ASN A 222 -13.49 -6.08 8.13
C ASN A 222 -14.05 -5.72 6.76
N LEU A 223 -13.55 -6.33 5.67
CA LEU A 223 -14.11 -6.13 4.33
C LEU A 223 -15.59 -6.51 4.26
N LEU A 224 -15.96 -7.68 4.81
CA LEU A 224 -17.35 -8.12 4.86
C LEU A 224 -18.19 -7.23 5.77
N ARG A 225 -17.60 -6.76 6.90
CA ARG A 225 -18.26 -5.81 7.80
C ARG A 225 -18.56 -4.48 7.09
N ARG A 226 -17.62 -3.98 6.30
CA ARG A 226 -17.77 -2.78 5.48
C ARG A 226 -18.88 -2.97 4.45
N ILE A 227 -18.90 -4.09 3.74
CA ILE A 227 -19.94 -4.41 2.75
C ILE A 227 -21.32 -4.48 3.42
N ASN A 228 -21.44 -5.10 4.60
CA ASN A 228 -22.70 -5.09 5.36
C ASN A 228 -23.19 -3.66 5.66
N ARG A 229 -22.28 -2.79 6.11
CA ARG A 229 -22.59 -1.41 6.48
C ARG A 229 -22.94 -0.54 5.27
N GLU A 230 -22.15 -0.61 4.20
CA GLU A 230 -22.24 0.30 3.06
C GLU A 230 -23.22 -0.18 2.00
N LEU A 231 -23.44 -1.49 1.83
CA LEU A 231 -24.28 -2.06 0.76
C LEU A 231 -25.54 -2.78 1.28
N ASP A 232 -25.89 -2.59 2.55
CA ASP A 232 -26.98 -3.30 3.26
C ASP A 232 -26.94 -4.81 2.98
N ALA A 233 -25.75 -5.39 3.18
CA ALA A 233 -25.50 -6.82 3.09
C ALA A 233 -25.65 -7.52 4.44
N ASN A 234 -25.80 -8.84 4.41
CA ASN A 234 -26.03 -9.65 5.60
C ASN A 234 -24.98 -10.76 5.84
N PHE A 235 -23.70 -10.53 5.49
CA PHE A 235 -22.62 -11.46 5.81
C PHE A 235 -22.59 -11.77 7.32
N ASP A 236 -22.76 -13.04 7.67
CA ASP A 236 -22.51 -13.54 9.03
C ASP A 236 -21.01 -13.71 9.22
N LEU A 237 -20.35 -12.71 9.83
CA LEU A 237 -18.90 -12.71 10.03
C LEU A 237 -18.39 -13.92 10.83
N ALA A 238 -19.22 -14.54 11.68
CA ALA A 238 -18.84 -15.74 12.42
C ALA A 238 -18.85 -16.99 11.54
N ALA A 239 -19.51 -16.93 10.38
CA ALA A 239 -19.55 -17.99 9.38
C ALA A 239 -18.46 -17.87 8.31
N PHE A 240 -17.50 -16.95 8.49
CA PHE A 240 -16.31 -16.86 7.65
C PHE A 240 -15.06 -16.94 8.53
N ASP A 241 -14.05 -17.65 8.05
CA ASP A 241 -12.75 -17.71 8.70
C ASP A 241 -11.63 -17.23 7.79
N HIS A 242 -10.58 -16.71 8.42
CA HIS A 242 -9.40 -16.25 7.71
C HIS A 242 -8.49 -17.43 7.39
N TYR A 243 -8.01 -17.50 6.16
CA TYR A 243 -7.02 -18.48 5.74
C TYR A 243 -5.93 -17.78 4.93
N GLU A 244 -4.68 -18.04 5.26
CA GLU A 244 -3.51 -17.52 4.56
C GLU A 244 -2.66 -18.67 4.05
N VAL A 245 -2.06 -18.46 2.88
CA VAL A 245 -1.04 -19.37 2.35
C VAL A 245 0.12 -18.57 1.80
N TYR A 246 1.33 -19.05 2.09
CA TYR A 246 2.54 -18.61 1.43
C TYR A 246 3.08 -19.73 0.55
N ASN A 247 3.26 -19.45 -0.75
CA ASN A 247 3.95 -20.34 -1.67
C ASN A 247 5.41 -19.87 -1.83
N PRO A 248 6.41 -20.62 -1.30
CA PRO A 248 7.81 -20.24 -1.39
C PRO A 248 8.41 -20.35 -2.81
N GLU A 249 7.79 -21.10 -3.72
CA GLU A 249 8.27 -21.21 -5.11
C GLU A 249 7.94 -19.94 -5.90
N THR A 250 6.72 -19.43 -5.73
CA THR A 250 6.27 -18.20 -6.41
C THR A 250 6.59 -16.93 -5.62
N GLY A 251 6.80 -17.06 -4.31
CA GLY A 251 6.93 -15.95 -3.39
C GLY A 251 5.61 -15.27 -3.04
N GLU A 252 4.45 -15.89 -3.33
CA GLU A 252 3.15 -15.25 -3.10
C GLU A 252 2.56 -15.64 -1.75
N ALA A 253 2.34 -14.65 -0.89
CA ALA A 253 1.38 -14.77 0.22
C ALA A 253 -0.01 -14.41 -0.31
N ARG A 254 -1.03 -15.21 0.04
CA ARG A 254 -2.42 -14.97 -0.38
C ARG A 254 -3.36 -15.14 0.80
N SER A 255 -4.23 -14.16 0.98
CA SER A 255 -5.26 -14.18 2.02
C SER A 255 -6.63 -14.52 1.44
N TYR A 256 -7.39 -15.31 2.18
CA TYR A 256 -8.74 -15.73 1.82
C TYR A 256 -9.68 -15.58 3.02
N LEU A 257 -10.97 -15.48 2.70
CA LEU A 257 -12.06 -15.75 3.62
C LEU A 257 -12.74 -17.06 3.19
N VAL A 258 -12.92 -17.98 4.12
CA VAL A 258 -13.46 -19.31 3.87
C VAL A 258 -14.81 -19.45 4.56
N SER A 259 -15.86 -19.74 3.78
CA SER A 259 -17.19 -19.98 4.30
C SER A 259 -17.23 -21.24 5.16
N GLN A 260 -17.73 -21.14 6.38
CA GLN A 260 -17.79 -22.23 7.37
C GLN A 260 -19.09 -23.03 7.32
N LYS A 261 -20.02 -22.63 6.43
CA LYS A 261 -21.31 -23.31 6.20
C LYS A 261 -21.83 -22.99 4.81
N ALA A 262 -22.73 -23.81 4.29
CA ALA A 262 -23.51 -23.39 3.13
C ALA A 262 -24.43 -22.23 3.55
N GLN A 263 -24.39 -21.11 2.82
CA GLN A 263 -25.16 -19.90 3.15
C GLN A 263 -25.48 -19.07 1.92
N MET A 264 -26.52 -18.24 2.04
CA MET A 264 -26.90 -17.24 1.06
C MET A 264 -26.66 -15.86 1.66
N VAL A 265 -25.87 -15.02 0.99
CA VAL A 265 -25.66 -13.63 1.38
C VAL A 265 -26.49 -12.74 0.46
N GLU A 266 -27.37 -11.95 1.04
CA GLU A 266 -28.15 -10.92 0.37
C GLU A 266 -27.41 -9.59 0.45
N ILE A 267 -27.32 -8.88 -0.67
CA ILE A 267 -26.74 -7.54 -0.79
C ILE A 267 -27.82 -6.65 -1.41
N LYS A 268 -28.60 -5.98 -0.57
CA LYS A 268 -29.85 -5.34 -1.01
C LYS A 268 -29.60 -4.13 -1.92
N GLU A 269 -28.57 -3.32 -1.65
CA GLU A 269 -28.24 -2.17 -2.51
C GLU A 269 -27.83 -2.61 -3.93
N LEU A 270 -27.47 -3.88 -4.12
CA LEU A 270 -27.14 -4.45 -5.44
C LEU A 270 -28.24 -5.35 -6.02
N GLU A 271 -29.33 -5.58 -5.29
CA GLU A 271 -30.37 -6.58 -5.60
C GLU A 271 -29.78 -7.97 -5.93
N MET A 272 -28.78 -8.38 -5.14
CA MET A 272 -27.94 -9.54 -5.44
C MET A 272 -27.95 -10.55 -4.29
N SER A 273 -28.14 -11.83 -4.63
CA SER A 273 -28.01 -12.96 -3.71
C SER A 273 -26.80 -13.81 -4.12
N VAL A 274 -25.90 -14.07 -3.18
CA VAL A 274 -24.62 -14.74 -3.44
C VAL A 274 -24.56 -16.07 -2.69
N PRO A 275 -24.54 -17.22 -3.40
CA PRO A 275 -24.35 -18.52 -2.76
C PRO A 275 -22.91 -18.71 -2.32
N PHE A 276 -22.77 -19.29 -1.14
CA PHE A 276 -21.54 -19.85 -0.62
C PHE A 276 -21.76 -21.29 -0.22
N ASP A 277 -20.96 -22.20 -0.77
CA ASP A 277 -20.86 -23.58 -0.26
C ASP A 277 -19.97 -23.63 1.00
N TYR A 278 -20.06 -24.74 1.75
CA TYR A 278 -19.08 -25.01 2.81
C TYR A 278 -17.67 -25.11 2.22
N GLY A 279 -16.71 -24.39 2.81
CA GLY A 279 -15.32 -24.35 2.33
C GLY A 279 -15.09 -23.44 1.12
N GLU A 280 -16.12 -22.79 0.58
CA GLU A 280 -15.95 -21.87 -0.54
C GLU A 280 -15.17 -20.62 -0.12
N ILE A 281 -14.25 -20.18 -0.98
CA ILE A 281 -13.30 -19.10 -0.69
C ILE A 281 -13.64 -17.80 -1.40
N ILE A 282 -13.32 -16.69 -0.74
CA ILE A 282 -13.14 -15.37 -1.35
C ILE A 282 -11.65 -15.05 -1.27
N HIS A 283 -10.98 -14.87 -2.40
CA HIS A 283 -9.62 -14.35 -2.44
C HIS A 283 -9.63 -12.84 -2.18
N THR A 284 -8.91 -12.39 -1.15
CA THR A 284 -8.98 -10.99 -0.69
C THR A 284 -7.69 -10.20 -0.88
N GLU A 285 -6.54 -10.88 -0.95
CA GLU A 285 -5.25 -10.20 -1.01
C GLU A 285 -4.17 -11.08 -1.63
N ILE A 286 -3.25 -10.45 -2.34
CA ILE A 286 -1.94 -11.01 -2.68
C ILE A 286 -0.87 -10.10 -2.06
N SER A 287 0.19 -10.68 -1.52
CA SER A 287 1.39 -9.96 -1.12
C SER A 287 2.62 -10.75 -1.53
N ARG A 288 3.22 -10.35 -2.66
CA ARG A 288 4.39 -11.01 -3.21
C ARG A 288 5.65 -10.65 -2.43
N LYS A 289 6.56 -11.62 -2.39
CA LYS A 289 7.89 -11.57 -1.82
C LYS A 289 8.90 -11.79 -2.92
N PHE A 290 9.95 -10.99 -2.92
CA PHE A 290 10.81 -10.85 -4.10
C PHE A 290 12.17 -11.49 -3.89
N THR A 291 12.71 -12.04 -4.97
CA THR A 291 14.13 -12.39 -5.08
C THR A 291 14.87 -11.28 -5.83
N TRP A 292 16.18 -11.17 -5.65
CA TRP A 292 17.01 -10.20 -6.39
C TRP A 292 16.84 -10.30 -7.91
N PRO A 293 16.86 -11.50 -8.54
CA PRO A 293 16.62 -11.62 -9.98
C PRO A 293 15.26 -11.07 -10.42
N GLN A 294 14.20 -11.23 -9.61
CA GLN A 294 12.88 -10.68 -9.92
C GLN A 294 12.85 -9.14 -9.85
N ILE A 295 13.57 -8.56 -8.88
CA ILE A 295 13.68 -7.09 -8.74
C ILE A 295 14.45 -6.51 -9.93
N GLU A 296 15.59 -7.10 -10.28
CA GLU A 296 16.40 -6.69 -11.43
C GLU A 296 15.62 -6.83 -12.74
N GLN A 297 14.91 -7.94 -12.92
CA GLN A 297 14.08 -8.17 -14.10
C GLN A 297 12.94 -7.15 -14.19
N LEU A 298 12.29 -6.80 -13.08
CA LEU A 298 11.25 -5.78 -13.06
C LEU A 298 11.81 -4.43 -13.52
N ALA A 299 12.95 -3.99 -12.97
CA ALA A 299 13.61 -2.75 -13.37
C ALA A 299 13.95 -2.76 -14.87
N GLN A 300 14.63 -3.80 -15.36
CA GLN A 300 15.04 -3.92 -16.76
C GLN A 300 13.84 -3.90 -17.73
N THR A 301 12.78 -4.66 -17.40
CA THR A 301 11.58 -4.77 -18.25
C THR A 301 10.81 -3.45 -18.35
N THR A 302 10.96 -2.59 -17.34
CA THR A 302 10.22 -1.33 -17.23
C THR A 302 11.07 -0.10 -17.60
N GLY A 303 12.29 -0.32 -18.12
CA GLY A 303 13.18 0.74 -18.59
C GLY A 303 14.01 1.41 -17.49
N PHE A 304 13.94 0.93 -16.25
CA PHE A 304 14.78 1.41 -15.16
C PHE A 304 16.11 0.66 -15.06
N SER A 305 17.11 1.33 -14.48
CA SER A 305 18.33 0.68 -14.00
C SER A 305 18.35 0.65 -12.45
N VAL A 306 18.89 -0.43 -11.89
CA VAL A 306 19.14 -0.51 -10.44
C VAL A 306 20.47 0.19 -10.15
N THR A 307 20.45 1.23 -9.32
CA THR A 307 21.64 2.05 -9.03
C THR A 307 22.15 1.93 -7.59
N GLY A 308 21.36 1.30 -6.71
CA GLY A 308 21.73 1.01 -5.33
C GLY A 308 20.61 0.30 -4.59
N TRP A 309 20.95 -0.28 -3.44
CA TRP A 309 19.98 -0.89 -2.54
C TRP A 309 20.48 -0.89 -1.10
N PHE A 310 19.54 -0.98 -0.16
CA PHE A 310 19.79 -1.07 1.26
C PHE A 310 18.89 -2.15 1.86
N THR A 311 19.37 -2.86 2.88
CA THR A 311 18.61 -3.91 3.56
C THR A 311 18.64 -3.70 5.06
N ASP A 312 17.63 -4.21 5.76
CA ASP A 312 17.64 -4.27 7.22
C ASP A 312 18.68 -5.28 7.73
N CYS A 313 19.00 -5.25 9.02
CA CYS A 313 20.00 -6.12 9.63
C CYS A 313 19.71 -7.63 9.47
N LYS A 314 18.46 -8.02 9.18
CA LYS A 314 18.06 -9.41 8.93
C LYS A 314 18.00 -9.75 7.44
N SER A 315 18.19 -8.78 6.56
CA SER A 315 18.01 -8.94 5.11
C SER A 315 16.62 -9.48 4.75
N TYR A 316 15.62 -9.01 5.47
CA TYR A 316 14.22 -9.35 5.29
C TYR A 316 13.52 -8.43 4.30
N PHE A 317 13.97 -7.18 4.23
CA PHE A 317 13.42 -6.15 3.39
C PHE A 317 14.54 -5.44 2.65
N ALA A 318 14.24 -4.91 1.47
CA ALA A 318 15.17 -4.12 0.69
C ALA A 318 14.51 -2.85 0.17
N ASP A 319 15.15 -1.71 0.37
CA ASP A 319 14.85 -0.48 -0.34
C ASP A 319 15.81 -0.36 -1.52
N VAL A 320 15.25 -0.39 -2.74
CA VAL A 320 16.02 -0.45 -3.99
C VAL A 320 15.79 0.82 -4.81
N ILE A 321 16.88 1.39 -5.33
CA ILE A 321 16.88 2.64 -6.09
C ILE A 321 16.83 2.32 -7.58
N PHE A 322 15.69 2.58 -8.18
CA PHE A 322 15.50 2.55 -9.63
C PHE A 322 15.79 3.94 -10.19
N CYS A 323 16.59 4.02 -11.25
CA CYS A 323 16.91 5.27 -11.93
C CYS A 323 16.34 5.23 -13.34
N ARG A 324 15.58 6.27 -13.72
CA ARG A 324 15.19 6.47 -15.12
C ARG A 324 16.43 6.91 -15.86
N SER A 325 17.02 6.01 -16.65
CA SER A 325 18.32 6.23 -17.31
C SER A 325 18.21 7.01 -18.62
#